data_AF-A0A936BQ93-F1
#
_entry.id   AF-A0A936BQ93-F1
#
_cell.length_a   1.000
_cell.length_b   1.000
_cell.length_c   1.000
_cell.angle_alpha   90.00
_cell.angle_beta   90.00
_cell.angle_gamma   90.00
#
_symmetry.space_group_name_H-M   'P 1'
#
loop_
_entity.id
_entity.type
_entity.pdbx_description
1 polymer ?
#
loop_
_entity_poly.entity_id
_entity_poly.type
_entity_poly.pdbx_seq_one_letter_code
_entity_poly.pdbx_strand_id
1 'polypeptide(L)'
;MLDPAADLDLFLADFGVPVVIGTLETSGILDEEPAEVLGGRAAVAGRYRSVLVPTPGLPALHRDDPIRVNGIDYTIRDWGPDARTLDGLWTRIGLAEP
;
A
#
# COMPACT_ATOMS: atom_id res chain seq x y z
N MET A 1 16.76 21.18 -13.23
CA MET A 1 15.46 20.53 -13.42
C MET A 1 15.67 19.10 -12.99
N LEU A 2 15.04 18.68 -11.88
CA LEU A 2 15.14 17.30 -11.42
C LEU A 2 14.29 16.41 -12.33
N ASP A 3 14.74 15.19 -12.58
CA ASP A 3 14.01 14.19 -13.35
C ASP A 3 13.01 13.49 -12.42
N PRO A 4 11.69 13.66 -12.62
CA PRO A 4 10.67 13.11 -11.72
C PRO A 4 10.74 11.59 -11.56
N ALA A 5 11.26 10.85 -12.56
CA ALA A 5 11.43 9.41 -12.46
C ALA A 5 12.61 9.04 -11.54
N ALA A 6 13.74 9.74 -11.66
CA ALA A 6 14.90 9.53 -10.80
C ALA A 6 14.60 9.91 -9.34
N ASP A 7 13.79 10.95 -9.11
CA ASP A 7 13.37 11.36 -7.77
C ASP A 7 12.44 10.31 -7.13
N LEU A 8 11.63 9.61 -7.93
CA LEU A 8 10.73 8.57 -7.45
C LEU A 8 11.48 7.31 -6.99
N ASP A 9 12.45 6.88 -7.77
CA ASP A 9 13.31 5.75 -7.43
C ASP A 9 14.09 6.02 -6.15
N LEU A 10 14.62 7.25 -5.99
CA LEU A 10 15.28 7.68 -4.75
C LEU A 10 14.33 7.71 -3.56
N PHE A 11 13.10 8.22 -3.73
CA PHE A 11 12.10 8.23 -2.67
C PHE A 11 11.72 6.81 -2.24
N LEU A 12 11.55 5.88 -3.18
CA LEU A 12 11.29 4.48 -2.87
C LEU A 12 12.49 3.79 -2.23
N ALA A 13 13.72 4.15 -2.59
CA ALA A 13 14.91 3.61 -1.95
C ALA A 13 15.01 4.01 -0.47
N ASP A 14 14.57 5.22 -0.12
CA ASP A 14 14.65 5.74 1.24
C ASP A 14 13.43 5.35 2.12
N PHE A 15 12.23 5.31 1.55
CA PHE A 15 10.97 5.15 2.30
C PHE A 15 10.16 3.90 1.91
N GLY A 16 10.53 3.23 0.83
CA GLY A 16 9.83 2.05 0.32
C GLY A 16 10.02 0.83 1.22
N VAL A 17 9.00 -0.02 1.23
CA VAL A 17 9.03 -1.36 1.80
C VAL A 17 8.83 -2.39 0.70
N PRO A 18 9.41 -3.59 0.82
CA PRO A 18 9.21 -4.65 -0.16
C PRO A 18 7.76 -5.12 -0.15
N VAL A 19 7.18 -5.29 -1.33
CA VAL A 19 5.81 -5.77 -1.55
C VAL A 19 5.84 -6.94 -2.53
N VAL A 20 5.18 -8.04 -2.17
CA VAL A 20 5.03 -9.22 -3.01
C VAL A 20 3.56 -9.51 -3.24
N ILE A 21 3.14 -9.54 -4.52
CA ILE A 21 1.77 -9.85 -4.96
C ILE A 21 1.85 -10.97 -6.00
N GLY A 22 1.50 -12.19 -5.61
CA GLY A 22 1.71 -13.36 -6.47
C GLY A 22 3.20 -13.53 -6.82
N THR A 23 3.55 -13.34 -8.10
CA THR A 23 4.94 -13.38 -8.58
C THR A 23 5.57 -12.00 -8.80
N LEU A 24 4.81 -10.92 -8.58
CA LEU A 24 5.33 -9.55 -8.69
C LEU A 24 6.05 -9.17 -7.39
N GLU A 25 7.30 -8.74 -7.53
CA GLU A 25 8.06 -8.08 -6.47
C GLU A 25 8.23 -6.60 -6.82
N THR A 26 7.84 -5.71 -5.91
CA THR A 26 7.95 -4.27 -6.08
C THR A 26 8.25 -3.58 -4.75
N SER A 27 8.53 -2.27 -4.79
CA SER A 27 8.63 -1.42 -3.60
C SER A 27 7.38 -0.55 -3.49
N GLY A 28 6.83 -0.43 -2.29
CA GLY A 28 5.66 0.39 -2.02
C GLY A 28 5.79 1.21 -0.75
N ILE A 29 4.92 2.18 -0.55
CA ILE A 29 4.88 3.00 0.66
C ILE A 29 3.79 2.46 1.58
N LEU A 30 4.18 1.96 2.75
CA LEU A 30 3.25 1.51 3.77
C LEU A 30 2.64 2.71 4.49
N ASP A 31 1.32 2.81 4.46
CA ASP A 31 0.50 3.81 5.12
C ASP A 31 -0.32 3.13 6.23
N GLU A 32 0.04 3.39 7.49
CA GLU A 32 -0.65 2.87 8.66
C GLU A 32 -1.40 4.02 9.35
N GLU A 33 -2.73 3.99 9.29
CA GLU A 33 -3.53 4.92 10.11
C GLU A 33 -3.64 4.36 11.53
N PRO A 34 -3.29 5.17 12.56
CA PRO A 34 -3.45 4.74 13.94
C PRO A 34 -4.93 4.51 14.25
N ALA A 35 -5.22 3.44 14.99
CA ALA A 35 -6.58 3.17 15.44
C ALA A 35 -7.08 4.34 16.29
N GLU A 36 -8.19 4.96 15.88
CA GLU A 36 -8.84 6.00 16.66
C GLU A 36 -9.52 5.36 17.88
N VAL A 37 -9.17 5.84 19.09
CA VAL A 37 -9.83 5.42 20.33
C VAL A 37 -11.01 6.34 20.56
N LEU A 38 -12.21 5.90 20.16
CA LEU A 38 -13.45 6.62 20.47
C LEU A 38 -13.75 6.46 21.96
N GLY A 39 -13.73 7.58 22.70
CA GLY A 39 -13.80 7.59 24.16
C GLY A 39 -15.02 6.86 24.75
N GLY A 40 -14.75 6.08 25.81
CA GLY A 40 -15.74 5.64 26.80
C GLY A 40 -16.34 4.24 26.61
N ARG A 41 -16.32 3.67 25.40
CA ARG A 41 -16.63 2.27 25.15
C ARG A 41 -15.69 1.80 24.06
N ALA A 42 -14.82 0.84 24.38
CA ALA A 42 -13.78 0.35 23.48
C ALA A 42 -14.37 -0.24 22.18
N ALA A 43 -14.62 0.62 21.21
CA ALA A 43 -14.65 0.27 19.81
C ALA A 43 -13.30 0.73 19.27
N VAL A 44 -12.35 -0.21 19.14
CA VAL A 44 -11.17 0.03 18.33
C VAL A 44 -11.70 0.13 16.90
N ALA A 45 -11.75 1.34 16.34
CA ALA A 45 -11.87 1.47 14.89
C ALA A 45 -10.68 0.69 14.31
N GLY A 46 -10.96 -0.39 13.57
CA GLY A 46 -9.94 -1.33 13.11
C GLY A 46 -8.77 -0.58 12.46
N ARG A 47 -7.54 -1.04 12.70
CA ARG A 47 -6.35 -0.43 12.11
C ARG A 47 -6.49 -0.48 10.59
N TYR A 48 -6.61 0.67 9.95
CA TYR A 48 -6.65 0.76 8.50
C TYR A 48 -5.21 0.80 8.00
N ARG A 49 -4.81 -0.26 7.29
CA ARG A 49 -3.49 -0.34 6.66
C ARG A 49 -3.68 -0.30 5.15
N SER A 50 -2.82 0.42 4.46
CA SER A 50 -2.74 0.38 3.01
C SER A 50 -1.30 0.46 2.53
N VAL A 51 -1.05 -0.02 1.33
CA VAL A 51 0.23 0.18 0.66
C VAL A 51 0.00 0.87 -0.67
N LEU A 52 0.78 1.90 -0.97
CA LEU A 52 0.85 2.49 -2.29
C LEU A 52 1.94 1.80 -3.09
N VAL A 53 1.59 1.27 -4.26
CA VAL A 53 2.52 0.62 -5.18
C VAL A 53 2.41 1.23 -6.58
N PRO A 54 3.48 1.18 -7.41
CA PRO A 54 3.43 1.64 -8.78
C PRO A 54 2.36 0.88 -9.59
N THR A 55 1.45 1.61 -10.26
CA THR A 55 0.38 1.05 -11.11
C THR A 55 0.91 0.22 -12.29
N PRO A 56 1.96 0.66 -13.03
CA PRO A 56 2.45 -0.10 -14.16
C PRO A 56 2.98 -1.49 -13.75
N GLY A 57 2.47 -2.54 -14.40
CA GLY A 57 2.91 -3.92 -14.16
C GLY A 57 2.19 -4.65 -13.02
N LEU A 58 1.24 -4.01 -12.34
CA LEU A 58 0.38 -4.70 -11.38
C LEU A 58 -0.46 -5.79 -12.06
N PRO A 59 -0.53 -7.01 -11.49
CA PRO A 59 -1.50 -8.00 -11.92
C PRO A 59 -2.93 -7.53 -11.66
N ALA A 60 -3.90 -8.27 -12.20
CA ALA A 60 -5.28 -8.15 -11.74
C ALA A 60 -5.33 -8.48 -10.25
N LEU A 61 -5.88 -7.57 -9.46
CA LEU A 61 -6.06 -7.74 -8.03
C LEU A 61 -7.44 -8.31 -7.75
N HIS A 62 -7.52 -9.23 -6.80
CA HIS A 62 -8.78 -9.70 -6.25
C HIS A 62 -8.81 -9.49 -4.74
N ARG A 63 -10.02 -9.36 -4.19
CA ARG A 63 -10.21 -9.35 -2.75
C ARG A 63 -9.79 -10.72 -2.20
N ASP A 64 -9.22 -10.71 -1.00
CA ASP A 64 -8.70 -11.86 -0.26
C ASP A 64 -7.44 -12.50 -0.87
N ASP A 65 -6.91 -11.96 -1.98
CA ASP A 65 -5.62 -12.39 -2.52
C ASP A 65 -4.50 -12.14 -1.51
N PRO A 66 -3.54 -13.06 -1.39
CA PRO A 66 -2.41 -12.89 -0.49
C PRO A 66 -1.48 -11.78 -1.01
N ILE A 67 -1.03 -10.94 -0.08
CA ILE A 67 -0.05 -9.91 -0.32
C ILE A 67 0.92 -9.86 0.87
N ARG A 68 2.22 -9.83 0.60
CA ARG A 68 3.24 -9.69 1.64
C ARG A 68 3.83 -8.29 1.57
N VAL A 69 3.79 -7.56 2.68
CA VAL A 69 4.30 -6.17 2.77
C VAL A 69 5.28 -6.08 3.92
N ASN A 70 6.51 -5.63 3.64
CA ASN A 70 7.61 -5.58 4.60
C ASN A 70 7.84 -6.91 5.35
N GLY A 71 7.66 -8.03 4.65
CA GLY A 71 7.78 -9.36 5.25
C GLY A 71 6.60 -9.80 6.14
N ILE A 72 5.50 -9.04 6.19
CA ILE A 72 4.27 -9.40 6.93
C ILE A 72 3.20 -9.83 5.92
N ASP A 73 2.51 -10.93 6.21
CA ASP A 73 1.42 -11.44 5.38
C ASP A 73 0.11 -10.72 5.67
N TYR A 74 -0.58 -10.32 4.61
CA TYR A 74 -1.90 -9.68 4.62
C TYR A 74 -2.77 -10.26 3.50
N THR A 75 -4.04 -9.87 3.50
CA THR A 75 -4.95 -10.06 2.36
C THR A 75 -5.39 -8.73 1.77
N ILE A 76 -5.69 -8.72 0.47
CA ILE A 76 -6.19 -7.55 -0.24
C ILE A 76 -7.66 -7.31 0.12
N ARG A 77 -7.99 -6.12 0.64
CA ARG A 77 -9.36 -5.74 1.02
C ARG A 77 -10.06 -4.92 -0.07
N ASP A 78 -9.36 -3.93 -0.61
CA ASP A 78 -9.79 -3.05 -1.68
C ASP A 78 -8.58 -2.47 -2.42
N TRP A 79 -8.79 -1.90 -3.61
CA TRP A 79 -7.73 -1.23 -4.37
C TRP A 79 -8.32 -0.17 -5.30
N GLY A 80 -7.50 0.82 -5.66
CA GLY A 80 -7.84 1.83 -6.65
C GLY A 80 -6.71 2.82 -6.89
N PRO A 81 -6.79 3.61 -7.97
CA PRO A 81 -5.84 4.70 -8.19
C PRO A 81 -5.89 5.68 -7.02
N ASP A 82 -4.74 6.08 -6.48
CA ASP A 82 -4.72 7.10 -5.44
C ASP A 82 -4.80 8.48 -6.08
N ALA A 83 -5.96 9.13 -5.97
CA ALA A 83 -6.22 10.45 -6.52
C ALA A 83 -5.33 11.57 -5.94
N ARG A 84 -4.61 11.29 -4.85
CA ARG A 84 -3.63 12.22 -4.24
C ARG A 84 -2.24 12.09 -4.83
N THR A 85 -2.01 11.10 -5.68
CA THR A 85 -0.72 10.84 -6.33
C THR A 85 -0.78 11.18 -7.81
N LEU A 86 0.39 11.48 -8.40
CA LEU A 86 0.56 11.88 -9.80
C LEU A 86 -0.24 10.98 -10.76
N ASP A 87 -1.32 11.52 -11.32
CA ASP A 87 -2.06 11.04 -12.50
C ASP A 87 -2.28 9.51 -12.62
N GLY A 88 -2.58 8.81 -11.52
CA GLY A 88 -2.88 7.37 -11.55
C GLY A 88 -1.66 6.44 -11.67
N LEU A 89 -0.44 6.98 -11.52
CA LEU A 89 0.79 6.19 -11.50
C LEU A 89 0.93 5.29 -10.27
N TRP A 90 0.08 5.49 -9.25
CA TRP A 90 0.06 4.70 -8.04
C TRP A 90 -1.31 4.11 -7.76
N THR A 91 -1.30 2.85 -7.32
CA THR A 91 -2.47 2.14 -6.83
C THR A 91 -2.34 1.99 -5.32
N ARG A 92 -3.37 2.46 -4.59
CA ARG A 92 -3.52 2.19 -3.16
C ARG A 92 -4.21 0.84 -3.01
N ILE A 93 -3.61 -0.04 -2.22
CA ILE A 93 -4.15 -1.36 -1.87
C ILE A 93 -4.44 -1.36 -0.38
N GLY A 94 -5.71 -1.51 -0.01
CA GLY A 94 -6.11 -1.72 1.38
C GLY A 94 -5.77 -3.12 1.85
N LEU A 95 -5.18 -3.21 3.04
CA LEU A 95 -4.72 -4.45 3.65
C LEU A 95 -5.67 -4.87 4.77
N ALA A 96 -5.89 -6.17 4.92
CA ALA A 96 -6.50 -6.77 6.09
C ALA A 96 -5.51 -7.75 6.74
N GLU A 97 -5.54 -7.84 8.07
CA GLU A 97 -4.83 -8.91 8.79
C GLU A 97 -5.46 -10.27 8.40
N PRO A 98 -4.64 -11.33 8.28
CA PRO A 98 -5.14 -12.66 7.92
C PRO A 98 -6.08 -13.27 8.96
#